data_AF-A0A0N4VGH3-F1
#
_entry.id   AF-A0A0N4VGH3-F1
#
_cell.length_a   1.000
_cell.length_b   1.000
_cell.length_c   1.000
_cell.angle_alpha   90.00
_cell.angle_beta   90.00
_cell.angle_gamma   90.00
#
_symmetry.space_group_name_H-M   'P 1'
#
loop_
_entity.id
_entity.type
_entity.pdbx_description
1 polymer ?
#
loop_
_entity_poly.entity_id
_entity_poly.type
_entity_poly.pdbx_seq_one_letter_code
_entity_poly.pdbx_strand_id
1 'polypeptide(L)'
;MTISYNLDVASASPLNFFRLIFRWKASIWKICLKELCIWTTLFLIITFLYRSPYFLSAKQKIIFEELAHYLNSHLEYIPLTFMLGFFVQIVVQRWSVLFQNMGYVESPAIYIGGYVYGESNECRVLRRTMARYLCLTQLLVYRDISVRVRKRFPNYDSIVEAGFMLPHEKDKLEAIKLHYDKYWVPINWIYALIFKARKEGHVPSDSFANKLCDEIKLYRYNIQMLCNYDWVPIPLAYPQSCSTTVHCHLIKTSKLVLQFCLIENEAKNFIFIIIPVKCEKFQLVFLAVYVYFGLCLISRQFIITDRDAINKSEVDLTLPFMTMMEFLIFIGWMKVAEGLLNPFGEDDDDFECNYLLDKNLAVCL
;
A
#
# COMPACT_ATOMS: atom_id res chain seq x y z
N MET A 1 15.60 2.51 -6.83
CA MET A 1 15.62 1.20 -6.17
C MET A 1 14.84 1.40 -4.88
N THR A 2 13.89 0.53 -4.57
CA THR A 2 13.32 0.44 -3.21
C THR A 2 14.47 0.44 -2.19
N ILE A 3 14.25 1.03 -1.02
CA ILE A 3 15.35 1.34 -0.10
C ILE A 3 15.96 0.04 0.45
N SER A 4 17.08 -0.38 -0.16
CA SER A 4 17.78 -1.59 0.25
C SER A 4 18.57 -1.33 1.53
N TYR A 5 18.27 -2.09 2.57
CA TYR A 5 19.00 -2.09 3.84
C TYR A 5 19.65 -3.46 4.15
N ASN A 6 19.61 -4.39 3.20
CA ASN A 6 20.09 -5.78 3.39
C ASN A 6 21.56 -5.84 3.82
N LEU A 7 22.41 -4.97 3.27
CA LEU A 7 23.82 -4.89 3.64
C LEU A 7 24.03 -4.39 5.08
N ASP A 8 23.17 -3.50 5.56
CA ASP A 8 23.28 -2.93 6.91
C ASP A 8 22.89 -3.92 8.01
N VAL A 9 22.05 -4.91 7.67
CA VAL A 9 21.64 -6.00 8.57
C VAL A 9 22.31 -7.34 8.25
N ALA A 10 23.35 -7.33 7.41
CA ALA A 10 24.04 -8.56 7.01
C ALA A 10 24.76 -9.24 8.18
N SER A 11 25.09 -8.50 9.25
CA SER A 11 25.62 -9.06 10.50
C SER A 11 24.57 -9.00 11.61
N ALA A 12 24.51 -10.04 12.43
CA ALA A 12 23.56 -10.17 13.55
C ALA A 12 23.91 -9.30 14.78
N SER A 13 24.58 -8.16 14.57
CA SER A 13 24.92 -7.25 15.67
C SER A 13 23.65 -6.53 16.16
N PRO A 14 23.40 -6.49 17.49
CA PRO A 14 22.23 -5.79 18.03
C PRO A 14 22.23 -4.29 17.67
N LEU A 15 23.42 -3.69 17.45
CA LEU A 15 23.56 -2.29 17.05
C LEU A 15 23.04 -1.99 15.64
N ASN A 16 22.97 -3.00 14.76
CA ASN A 16 22.51 -2.80 13.39
C ASN A 16 21.01 -2.49 13.35
N PHE A 17 20.21 -3.18 14.17
CA PHE A 17 18.79 -2.87 14.32
C PHE A 17 18.56 -1.48 14.91
N PHE A 18 19.37 -1.05 15.89
CA PHE A 18 19.29 0.32 16.42
C PHE A 18 19.59 1.37 15.35
N ARG A 19 20.56 1.13 14.47
CA ARG A 19 20.85 2.04 13.34
C ARG A 19 19.67 2.16 12.37
N LEU A 20 18.92 1.09 12.14
CA LEU A 20 17.74 1.14 11.27
C LEU A 20 16.64 2.04 11.84
N ILE A 21 16.44 2.04 13.16
CA ILE A 21 15.43 2.90 13.81
C ILE A 21 15.70 4.37 13.50
N PHE A 22 16.95 4.80 13.38
CA PHE A 22 17.29 6.21 13.12
C PHE A 22 17.33 6.60 11.63
N ARG A 23 16.95 5.71 10.71
CA ARG A 23 16.82 6.08 9.29
C ARG A 23 15.60 6.96 9.07
N TRP A 24 15.72 7.90 8.13
CA TRP A 24 14.65 8.83 7.78
C TRP A 24 13.86 8.41 6.55
N LYS A 25 14.52 8.05 5.45
CA LYS A 25 13.83 7.59 4.23
C LYS A 25 13.18 6.23 4.47
N ALA A 26 11.97 6.01 3.94
CA ALA A 26 11.19 4.78 4.16
C ALA A 26 11.00 4.41 5.64
N SER A 27 11.00 5.41 6.53
CA SER A 27 10.92 5.16 7.98
C SER A 27 9.52 5.39 8.51
N ILE A 28 9.22 4.69 9.62
CA ILE A 28 8.01 4.93 10.41
C ILE A 28 7.95 6.40 10.86
N TRP A 29 9.10 7.02 11.13
CA TRP A 29 9.16 8.45 11.48
C TRP A 29 8.63 9.34 10.37
N LYS A 30 9.10 9.16 9.13
CA LYS A 30 8.66 9.99 7.99
C LYS A 30 7.15 9.89 7.78
N ILE A 31 6.58 8.70 7.98
CA ILE A 31 5.16 8.45 7.70
C ILE A 31 4.26 8.89 8.88
N CYS A 32 4.68 8.70 10.13
CA CYS A 32 3.84 8.94 11.30
C CYS A 32 4.09 10.28 12.01
N LEU A 33 5.24 10.94 11.80
CA LEU A 33 5.62 12.12 12.60
C LEU A 33 4.60 13.25 12.49
N LYS A 34 4.05 13.52 11.30
CA LYS A 34 3.04 14.56 11.10
C LYS A 34 1.77 14.28 11.90
N GLU A 35 1.28 13.04 11.85
CA GLU A 35 0.07 12.62 12.57
C GLU A 35 0.30 12.60 14.09
N LEU A 36 1.49 12.15 14.53
CA LEU A 36 1.88 12.20 15.94
C LEU A 36 1.93 13.64 16.45
N CYS A 37 2.53 14.58 15.70
CA CYS A 37 2.57 15.99 16.08
C CYS A 37 1.17 16.59 16.21
N ILE A 38 0.25 16.28 15.29
CA ILE A 38 -1.15 16.70 15.36
C ILE A 38 -1.82 16.12 16.60
N TRP A 39 -1.68 14.81 16.83
CA TRP A 39 -2.26 14.13 17.97
C TRP A 39 -1.74 14.69 19.30
N THR A 40 -0.43 14.89 19.43
CA THR A 40 0.20 15.48 20.63
C THR A 40 -0.26 16.92 20.85
N THR A 41 -0.41 17.72 19.79
CA THR A 41 -0.92 19.09 19.89
C THR A 41 -2.36 19.09 20.42
N LEU A 42 -3.23 18.23 19.89
CA LEU A 42 -4.61 18.09 20.36
C LEU A 42 -4.67 17.60 21.82
N PHE A 43 -3.81 16.64 22.18
CA PHE A 43 -3.72 16.15 23.55
C PHE A 43 -3.38 17.28 24.52
N LEU A 44 -2.35 18.07 24.20
CA LEU A 44 -1.90 19.20 25.02
C LEU A 44 -2.95 20.31 25.09
N ILE A 45 -3.71 20.55 24.03
CA ILE A 45 -4.84 21.51 24.05
C ILE A 45 -5.89 21.04 25.07
N ILE A 46 -6.27 19.77 25.07
CA ILE A 46 -7.24 19.22 26.03
C ILE A 46 -6.68 19.29 27.46
N THR A 47 -5.40 18.94 27.66
CA THR A 47 -4.72 19.07 28.95
C THR A 47 -4.75 20.51 29.45
N PHE A 48 -4.46 21.48 28.57
CA PHE A 48 -4.48 22.90 28.89
C PHE A 48 -5.89 23.37 29.28
N LEU A 49 -6.92 22.98 28.52
CA LEU A 49 -8.31 23.30 28.82
C LEU A 49 -8.74 22.72 30.18
N TYR A 50 -8.38 21.47 30.48
CA TYR A 50 -8.67 20.81 31.75
C TYR A 50 -7.98 21.47 32.95
N ARG A 51 -6.68 21.77 32.83
CA ARG A 51 -5.88 22.34 33.93
C ARG A 51 -6.18 23.81 34.18
N SER A 52 -6.38 24.58 33.12
CA SER A 52 -6.59 26.02 33.22
C SER A 52 -7.86 26.32 34.03
N PRO A 53 -7.80 27.23 35.02
CA PRO A 53 -8.93 27.55 35.88
C PRO A 53 -10.03 28.35 35.15
N TYR A 54 -9.75 28.85 33.95
CA TYR A 54 -10.63 29.75 33.21
C TYR A 54 -11.65 29.03 32.31
N PHE A 55 -11.41 27.78 31.92
CA PHE A 55 -12.24 27.09 30.91
C PHE A 55 -13.25 26.10 31.50
N LEU A 56 -12.87 25.33 32.52
CA LEU A 56 -13.72 24.27 33.09
C LEU A 56 -14.08 24.56 34.55
N SER A 57 -15.37 24.58 34.84
CA SER A 57 -15.88 24.72 36.21
C SER A 57 -15.62 23.47 37.05
N ALA A 58 -15.65 23.60 38.38
CA ALA A 58 -15.40 22.49 39.31
C ALA A 58 -16.37 21.30 39.14
N LYS A 59 -17.60 21.54 38.64
CA LYS A 59 -18.57 20.47 38.32
C LYS A 59 -18.22 19.79 36.99
N GLN A 60 -17.87 20.57 35.97
CA GLN A 60 -17.48 20.04 34.66
C GLN A 60 -16.19 19.23 34.72
N LYS A 61 -15.25 19.58 35.61
CA LYS A 61 -14.04 18.76 35.86
C LYS A 61 -14.38 17.37 36.38
N ILE A 62 -15.35 17.23 37.30
CA ILE A 62 -15.80 15.91 37.80
C ILE A 62 -16.39 15.08 36.64
N ILE A 63 -17.25 15.69 35.83
CA ILE A 63 -17.85 15.01 34.66
C ILE A 63 -16.76 14.55 33.69
N PHE A 64 -15.74 15.37 33.47
CA PHE A 64 -14.59 15.03 32.63
C PHE A 64 -13.78 13.86 33.20
N GLU A 65 -13.53 13.85 34.52
CA GLU A 65 -12.83 12.76 35.21
C GLU A 65 -13.60 11.43 35.09
N GLU A 66 -14.92 11.45 35.30
CA GLU A 66 -15.79 10.27 35.14
C GLU A 66 -15.83 9.79 33.68
N LEU A 67 -15.92 10.72 32.73
CA LEU A 67 -15.87 10.41 31.29
C LEU A 67 -14.54 9.77 30.89
N ALA A 68 -13.42 10.32 31.37
CA ALA A 68 -12.10 9.78 31.08
C ALA A 68 -11.95 8.35 31.63
N HIS A 69 -12.41 8.10 32.86
CA HIS A 69 -12.44 6.76 33.44
C HIS A 69 -13.31 5.80 32.61
N TYR A 70 -14.52 6.24 32.25
CA TYR A 70 -15.46 5.44 31.47
C TYR A 70 -14.87 5.03 30.13
N LEU A 71 -14.25 5.97 29.41
CA LEU A 71 -13.60 5.68 28.14
C LEU A 71 -12.39 4.75 28.31
N ASN A 72 -11.59 4.93 29.36
CA ASN A 72 -10.42 4.09 29.59
C ASN A 72 -10.79 2.62 29.81
N SER A 73 -11.82 2.34 30.61
CA SER A 73 -12.28 0.96 30.84
C SER A 73 -12.83 0.29 29.58
N HIS A 74 -13.36 1.07 28.63
CA HIS A 74 -13.89 0.54 27.38
C HIS A 74 -12.83 0.37 26.27
N LEU A 75 -11.67 1.02 26.38
CA LEU A 75 -10.59 0.90 25.40
C LEU A 75 -9.89 -0.47 25.44
N GLU A 76 -9.82 -1.11 26.61
CA GLU A 76 -9.22 -2.45 26.76
C GLU A 76 -9.95 -3.53 25.96
N TYR A 77 -11.25 -3.34 25.69
CA TYR A 77 -12.05 -4.28 24.92
C TYR A 77 -11.85 -4.21 23.40
N ILE A 78 -11.09 -3.24 22.88
CA ILE A 78 -10.85 -3.08 21.44
C ILE A 78 -9.60 -3.91 21.06
N PRO A 79 -9.75 -5.04 20.32
CA PRO A 79 -8.63 -5.93 20.00
C PRO A 79 -7.83 -5.42 18.78
N LEU A 80 -7.22 -4.23 18.89
CA LEU A 80 -6.49 -3.59 17.78
C LEU A 80 -5.38 -4.50 17.22
N THR A 81 -4.62 -5.15 18.10
CA THR A 81 -3.51 -6.04 17.70
C THR A 81 -3.97 -7.17 16.79
N PHE A 82 -5.11 -7.79 17.13
CA PHE A 82 -5.68 -8.87 16.33
C PHE A 82 -6.13 -8.34 14.96
N MET A 83 -6.94 -7.28 14.95
CA MET A 83 -7.46 -6.70 13.71
C MET A 83 -6.33 -6.26 12.75
N LEU A 84 -5.32 -5.60 13.30
CA LEU A 84 -4.20 -5.08 12.53
C LEU A 84 -3.28 -6.20 12.04
N GLY A 85 -3.04 -7.21 12.86
CA GLY A 85 -2.27 -8.40 12.48
C GLY A 85 -2.86 -9.13 11.28
N PHE A 86 -4.16 -9.43 11.30
CA PHE A 86 -4.83 -10.05 10.15
C PHE A 86 -4.79 -9.17 8.90
N PHE A 87 -5.04 -7.86 9.06
CA PHE A 87 -5.03 -6.93 7.94
C PHE A 87 -3.64 -6.87 7.27
N VAL A 88 -2.59 -6.65 8.07
CA VAL A 88 -1.21 -6.55 7.57
C VAL A 88 -0.78 -7.86 6.91
N GLN A 89 -1.13 -9.01 7.48
CA GLN A 89 -0.79 -10.31 6.89
C GLN A 89 -1.37 -10.48 5.48
N ILE A 90 -2.65 -10.12 5.27
CA ILE A 90 -3.30 -10.21 3.96
C ILE A 90 -2.61 -9.27 2.96
N VAL A 91 -2.30 -8.04 3.38
CA VAL A 91 -1.62 -7.07 2.52
C VAL A 91 -0.23 -7.56 2.12
N VAL A 92 0.57 -8.05 3.07
CA VAL A 92 1.91 -8.59 2.81
C VAL A 92 1.87 -9.81 1.88
N GLN A 93 0.88 -10.69 2.06
CA GLN A 93 0.68 -11.84 1.18
C GLN A 93 0.37 -11.38 -0.26
N ARG A 94 -0.54 -10.42 -0.42
CA ARG A 94 -0.88 -9.85 -1.72
C ARG A 94 0.32 -9.15 -2.37
N TRP A 95 1.06 -8.35 -1.60
CA TRP A 95 2.29 -7.69 -2.05
C TRP A 95 3.32 -8.71 -2.55
N SER A 96 3.49 -9.83 -1.83
CA SER A 96 4.42 -10.90 -2.21
C SER A 96 4.04 -11.55 -3.54
N VAL A 97 2.74 -11.79 -3.75
CA VAL A 97 2.25 -12.34 -5.04
C VAL A 97 2.49 -11.35 -6.17
N LEU A 98 2.22 -10.05 -5.97
CA LEU A 98 2.51 -9.02 -6.97
C LEU A 98 4.00 -8.99 -7.33
N PHE A 99 4.89 -9.01 -6.33
CA PHE A 99 6.33 -9.01 -6.53
C PHE A 99 6.83 -10.22 -7.35
N GLN A 100 6.31 -11.41 -7.06
CA GLN A 100 6.68 -12.64 -7.79
C GLN A 100 6.18 -12.61 -9.25
N ASN A 101 5.09 -11.89 -9.52
CA ASN A 101 4.43 -11.84 -10.82
C ASN A 101 4.77 -10.58 -11.63
N MET A 102 5.83 -9.85 -11.28
CA MET A 102 6.26 -8.63 -11.99
C MET A 102 6.54 -8.82 -13.48
N GLY A 103 6.64 -10.08 -13.96
CA GLY A 103 6.87 -10.38 -15.37
C GLY A 103 8.33 -10.16 -15.75
N TYR A 104 9.23 -10.88 -15.08
CA TYR A 104 10.64 -10.94 -15.44
C TYR A 104 10.81 -11.52 -16.85
N VAL A 105 11.40 -10.73 -17.75
CA VAL A 105 11.54 -11.05 -19.19
C VAL A 105 12.76 -11.93 -19.47
N GLU A 106 13.64 -12.11 -18.49
CA GLU A 106 14.93 -12.78 -18.64
C GLU A 106 14.76 -14.22 -19.12
N SER A 107 13.89 -15.00 -18.46
CA SER A 107 13.62 -16.39 -18.85
C SER A 107 13.16 -16.50 -20.31
N PRO A 108 12.04 -15.89 -20.74
CA PRO A 108 11.60 -16.02 -22.14
C PRO A 108 12.61 -15.42 -23.13
N ALA A 109 13.36 -14.38 -22.78
CA ALA A 109 14.42 -13.82 -23.63
C ALA A 109 15.59 -14.79 -23.84
N ILE A 110 16.03 -15.52 -22.81
CA ILE A 110 17.07 -16.55 -22.93
C ILE A 110 16.60 -17.68 -23.85
N TYR A 111 15.34 -18.12 -23.72
CA TYR A 111 14.79 -19.14 -24.61
C TYR A 111 14.70 -18.65 -26.07
N ILE A 112 14.25 -17.41 -26.31
CA ILE A 112 14.26 -16.79 -27.64
C ILE A 112 15.68 -16.76 -28.21
N GLY A 113 16.66 -16.36 -27.39
CA GLY A 113 18.07 -16.30 -27.79
C GLY A 113 18.66 -17.65 -28.16
N GLY A 114 18.33 -18.70 -27.40
CA GLY A 114 18.87 -20.04 -27.60
C GLY A 114 18.16 -20.86 -28.67
N TYR A 115 16.85 -20.67 -28.88
CA TYR A 115 16.05 -21.57 -29.74
C TYR A 115 15.77 -21.02 -31.13
N VAL A 116 16.02 -19.74 -31.37
CA VAL A 116 16.02 -19.17 -32.73
C VAL A 116 17.44 -19.19 -33.26
N TYR A 117 17.73 -20.17 -34.11
CA TYR A 117 19.05 -20.42 -34.66
C TYR A 117 19.35 -19.53 -35.86
N GLY A 118 20.63 -19.22 -36.05
CA GLY A 118 21.13 -18.48 -37.19
C GLY A 118 21.71 -17.12 -36.81
N GLU A 119 22.82 -16.78 -37.47
CA GLU A 119 23.54 -15.52 -37.33
C GLU A 119 23.12 -14.48 -38.38
N SER A 120 22.20 -14.86 -39.28
CA SER A 120 21.68 -13.94 -40.29
C SER A 120 21.03 -12.71 -39.67
N ASN A 121 21.05 -11.61 -40.40
CA ASN A 121 20.36 -10.38 -39.99
C ASN A 121 18.88 -10.62 -39.73
N GLU A 122 18.23 -11.51 -40.49
CA GLU A 122 16.83 -11.89 -40.31
C GLU A 122 16.59 -12.54 -38.94
N CYS A 123 17.40 -13.54 -38.56
CA CYS A 123 17.28 -14.19 -37.25
C CYS A 123 17.58 -13.22 -36.10
N ARG A 124 18.55 -12.32 -36.28
CA ARG A 124 18.86 -11.27 -35.30
C ARG A 124 17.68 -10.32 -35.11
N VAL A 125 17.07 -9.84 -36.19
CA VAL A 125 15.89 -8.96 -36.15
C VAL A 125 14.69 -9.69 -35.53
N LEU A 126 14.51 -10.97 -35.85
CA LEU A 126 13.46 -11.81 -35.29
C LEU A 126 13.58 -11.93 -33.75
N ARG A 127 14.77 -12.27 -33.24
CA ARG A 127 15.04 -12.34 -31.79
C ARG A 127 14.77 -11.00 -31.09
N ARG A 128 15.32 -9.90 -31.62
CA ARG A 128 15.12 -8.54 -31.08
C ARG A 128 13.66 -8.12 -31.11
N THR A 129 12.92 -8.50 -32.15
CA THR A 129 11.48 -8.17 -32.27
C THR A 129 10.66 -8.91 -31.23
N MET A 130 10.89 -10.21 -31.02
CA MET A 130 10.19 -10.98 -29.99
C MET A 130 10.51 -10.46 -28.58
N ALA A 131 11.78 -10.19 -28.30
CA ALA A 131 12.24 -9.55 -27.06
C ALA A 131 11.56 -8.19 -26.81
N ARG A 132 11.48 -7.34 -27.83
CA ARG A 132 10.81 -6.04 -27.74
C ARG A 132 9.31 -6.18 -27.48
N TYR A 133 8.64 -7.17 -28.08
CA TYR A 133 7.23 -7.43 -27.81
C TYR A 133 6.95 -7.92 -26.38
N LEU A 134 7.89 -8.63 -25.75
CA LEU A 134 7.81 -8.92 -24.31
C LEU A 134 7.83 -7.60 -23.51
N CYS A 135 8.82 -6.75 -23.76
CA CYS A 135 8.95 -5.46 -23.07
C CYS A 135 7.74 -4.54 -23.32
N LEU A 136 7.21 -4.54 -24.55
CA LEU A 136 6.02 -3.79 -24.91
C LEU A 136 4.78 -4.28 -24.15
N THR A 137 4.61 -5.60 -24.01
CA THR A 137 3.53 -6.17 -23.20
C THR A 137 3.61 -5.70 -21.75
N GLN A 138 4.81 -5.74 -21.16
CA GLN A 138 5.06 -5.26 -19.80
C GLN A 138 4.71 -3.78 -19.65
N LEU A 139 5.18 -2.95 -20.58
CA LEU A 139 4.95 -1.51 -20.56
C LEU A 139 3.46 -1.19 -20.62
N LEU A 140 2.71 -1.85 -21.51
CA LEU A 140 1.27 -1.63 -21.65
C LEU A 140 0.54 -1.91 -20.33
N VAL A 141 0.85 -3.02 -19.65
CA VAL A 141 0.26 -3.32 -18.34
C VAL A 141 0.71 -2.33 -17.26
N TYR A 142 2.01 -2.05 -17.17
CA TYR A 142 2.55 -1.14 -16.17
C TYR A 142 2.00 0.27 -16.30
N ARG A 143 1.72 0.73 -17.52
CA ARG A 143 1.09 2.04 -17.77
C ARG A 143 -0.34 2.10 -17.22
N ASP A 144 -1.04 0.98 -17.15
CA ASP A 144 -2.41 0.96 -16.67
C ASP A 144 -2.48 0.81 -15.14
N ILE A 145 -1.53 0.09 -14.52
CA ILE A 145 -1.49 -0.13 -13.04
C ILE A 145 -0.59 0.85 -12.26
N SER A 146 0.45 1.44 -12.88
CA SER A 146 1.40 2.32 -12.20
C SER A 146 1.27 3.77 -12.63
N VAL A 147 1.08 4.65 -11.66
CA VAL A 147 0.97 6.10 -11.86
C VAL A 147 2.26 6.68 -12.44
N ARG A 148 3.42 6.23 -11.95
CA ARG A 148 4.74 6.68 -12.44
C ARG A 148 4.97 6.33 -13.90
N VAL A 149 4.55 5.13 -14.32
CA VAL A 149 4.69 4.67 -15.71
C VAL A 149 3.69 5.38 -16.60
N ARG A 150 2.45 5.59 -16.15
CA ARG A 150 1.44 6.39 -16.87
C ARG A 150 1.91 7.81 -17.12
N LYS A 151 2.54 8.46 -16.14
CA LYS A 151 3.12 9.82 -16.29
C LYS A 151 4.26 9.84 -17.32
N ARG A 152 5.10 8.80 -17.35
CA ARG A 152 6.19 8.67 -18.33
C ARG A 152 5.69 8.38 -19.75
N PHE A 153 4.66 7.54 -19.88
CA PHE A 153 4.11 7.09 -21.16
C PHE A 153 2.61 7.40 -21.27
N PRO A 154 2.21 8.67 -21.44
CA PRO A 154 0.79 9.05 -21.42
C PRO A 154 0.00 8.53 -22.63
N ASN A 155 0.65 8.41 -23.80
CA ASN A 155 0.03 8.05 -25.07
C ASN A 155 0.89 7.03 -25.85
N TYR A 156 0.36 6.44 -26.92
CA TYR A 156 1.13 5.49 -27.72
C TYR A 156 2.32 6.13 -28.45
N ASP A 157 2.27 7.42 -28.77
CA ASP A 157 3.38 8.15 -29.39
C ASP A 157 4.63 8.15 -28.51
N SER A 158 4.48 8.43 -27.21
CA SER A 158 5.58 8.38 -26.24
C SER A 158 6.22 6.98 -26.12
N ILE A 159 5.46 5.92 -26.39
CA ILE A 159 5.95 4.53 -26.39
C ILE A 159 6.76 4.25 -27.66
N VAL A 160 6.36 4.83 -28.79
CA VAL A 160 7.07 4.75 -30.06
C VAL A 160 8.40 5.51 -29.99
N GLU A 161 8.37 6.74 -29.48
CA GLU A 161 9.56 7.57 -29.28
C GLU A 161 10.59 6.90 -28.36
N ALA A 162 10.12 6.20 -27.32
CA ALA A 162 10.97 5.45 -26.41
C ALA A 162 11.52 4.13 -26.98
N GLY A 163 11.12 3.75 -28.20
CA GLY A 163 11.66 2.57 -28.89
C GLY A 163 11.05 1.22 -28.48
N PHE A 164 9.99 1.21 -27.67
CA PHE A 164 9.27 -0.03 -27.33
C PHE A 164 8.36 -0.50 -28.48
N MET A 165 7.89 0.42 -29.32
CA MET A 165 6.98 0.15 -30.43
C MET A 165 7.46 0.88 -31.70
N LEU A 166 7.27 0.28 -32.87
CA LEU A 166 7.52 0.95 -34.15
C LEU A 166 6.25 1.65 -34.65
N PRO A 167 6.34 2.71 -35.47
CA PRO A 167 5.17 3.46 -35.96
C PRO A 167 4.12 2.57 -36.63
N HIS A 168 4.55 1.65 -37.51
CA HIS A 168 3.64 0.73 -38.19
C HIS A 168 2.99 -0.31 -37.26
N GLU A 169 3.57 -0.56 -36.08
CA GLU A 169 2.97 -1.45 -35.07
C GLU A 169 1.95 -0.71 -34.23
N LYS A 170 2.15 0.59 -34.00
CA LYS A 170 1.13 1.48 -33.43
C LYS A 170 -0.13 1.46 -34.29
N ASP A 171 0.01 1.64 -35.61
CA ASP A 171 -1.12 1.62 -36.54
C ASP A 171 -1.88 0.27 -36.47
N LYS A 172 -1.15 -0.84 -36.41
CA LYS A 172 -1.74 -2.19 -36.23
C LYS A 172 -2.48 -2.33 -34.90
N LEU A 173 -1.94 -1.78 -33.82
CA LEU A 173 -2.55 -1.83 -32.50
C LEU A 173 -3.80 -0.95 -32.42
N GLU A 174 -3.80 0.21 -33.08
CA GLU A 174 -4.92 1.15 -33.15
C GLU A 174 -6.05 0.67 -34.08
N ALA A 175 -5.72 -0.07 -35.14
CA ALA A 175 -6.70 -0.69 -36.02
C ALA A 175 -7.63 -1.69 -35.29
N ILE A 176 -7.18 -2.26 -34.16
CA ILE A 176 -7.98 -3.14 -33.32
C ILE A 176 -8.99 -2.29 -32.51
N LYS A 177 -10.23 -2.26 -32.99
CA LYS A 177 -11.36 -1.59 -32.34
C LYS A 177 -11.92 -2.45 -31.20
N LEU A 178 -11.34 -2.31 -30.02
CA LEU A 178 -11.82 -2.93 -28.78
C LEU A 178 -11.89 -1.88 -27.67
N HIS A 179 -12.90 -2.00 -26.80
CA HIS A 179 -13.05 -1.17 -25.60
C HIS A 179 -12.21 -1.66 -24.41
N TYR A 180 -11.54 -2.80 -24.55
CA TYR A 180 -10.71 -3.41 -23.50
C TYR A 180 -9.22 -3.24 -23.78
N ASP A 181 -8.40 -3.42 -22.75
CA ASP A 181 -6.95 -3.28 -22.85
C ASP A 181 -6.35 -4.28 -23.85
N LYS A 182 -5.37 -3.78 -24.61
CA LYS A 182 -4.75 -4.48 -25.74
C LYS A 182 -3.37 -5.05 -25.41
N TYR A 183 -3.04 -5.19 -24.12
CA TYR A 183 -1.73 -5.68 -23.68
C TYR A 183 -1.42 -7.11 -24.15
N TRP A 184 -2.43 -7.90 -24.49
CA TRP A 184 -2.27 -9.26 -25.02
C TRP A 184 -1.84 -9.31 -26.50
N VAL A 185 -1.96 -8.20 -27.23
CA VAL A 185 -1.71 -8.16 -28.68
C VAL A 185 -0.24 -8.45 -29.03
N PRO A 186 0.77 -7.85 -28.37
CA PRO A 186 2.17 -8.17 -28.67
C PRO A 186 2.53 -9.63 -28.37
N ILE A 187 1.92 -10.25 -27.36
CA ILE A 187 2.07 -11.70 -27.09
C ILE A 187 1.56 -12.53 -28.28
N ASN A 188 0.42 -12.16 -28.87
CA ASN A 188 -0.09 -12.83 -30.06
C ASN A 188 0.86 -12.65 -31.26
N TRP A 189 1.49 -11.48 -31.41
CA TRP A 189 2.52 -11.27 -32.42
C TRP A 189 3.76 -12.15 -32.20
N ILE A 190 4.18 -12.38 -30.95
CA ILE A 190 5.27 -13.32 -30.64
C ILE A 190 4.91 -14.74 -31.10
N TYR A 191 3.71 -15.23 -30.80
CA TYR A 191 3.27 -16.56 -31.26
C TYR A 191 3.33 -16.67 -32.80
N ALA A 192 2.83 -15.66 -33.51
CA ALA A 192 2.91 -15.63 -34.98
C ALA A 192 4.37 -15.68 -35.49
N LEU A 193 5.29 -14.97 -34.81
CA LEU A 193 6.71 -15.00 -35.14
C LEU A 193 7.36 -16.35 -34.85
N ILE A 194 7.01 -17.03 -33.75
CA ILE A 194 7.51 -18.37 -33.44
C ILE A 194 7.10 -19.38 -34.53
N PHE A 195 5.83 -19.39 -34.93
CA PHE A 195 5.36 -20.31 -35.96
C PHE A 195 5.92 -19.98 -37.35
N LYS A 196 6.10 -18.70 -37.66
CA LYS A 196 6.78 -18.25 -38.89
C LYS A 196 8.23 -18.75 -38.91
N ALA A 197 8.97 -18.51 -37.84
CA ALA A 197 10.36 -18.94 -37.69
C ALA A 197 10.52 -20.46 -37.77
N ARG A 198 9.54 -21.21 -37.24
CA ARG A 198 9.50 -22.67 -37.36
C ARG A 198 9.29 -23.13 -38.80
N LYS A 199 8.37 -22.50 -39.54
CA LYS A 199 8.11 -22.78 -40.95
C LYS A 199 9.32 -22.46 -41.85
N GLU A 200 10.04 -21.39 -41.53
CA GLU A 200 11.26 -20.96 -42.23
C GLU A 200 12.51 -21.76 -41.83
N GLY A 201 12.39 -22.67 -40.85
CA GLY A 201 13.50 -23.52 -40.40
C GLY A 201 14.49 -22.85 -39.44
N HIS A 202 14.22 -21.62 -38.99
CA HIS A 202 15.01 -20.94 -37.96
C HIS A 202 14.83 -21.54 -36.56
N VAL A 203 13.69 -22.18 -36.31
CA VAL A 203 13.48 -23.04 -35.13
C VAL A 203 13.58 -24.51 -35.56
N PRO A 204 14.45 -25.34 -34.97
CA PRO A 204 14.83 -26.62 -35.58
C PRO A 204 13.74 -27.69 -35.52
N SER A 205 12.94 -27.69 -34.46
CA SER A 205 11.91 -28.71 -34.25
C SER A 205 10.67 -28.15 -33.57
N ASP A 206 9.57 -28.88 -33.70
CA ASP A 206 8.29 -28.52 -33.07
C ASP A 206 8.40 -28.53 -31.53
N SER A 207 9.30 -29.34 -30.97
CA SER A 207 9.56 -29.36 -29.53
C SER A 207 10.14 -28.04 -29.02
N PHE A 208 11.10 -27.45 -29.75
CA PHE A 208 11.64 -26.12 -29.41
C PHE A 208 10.59 -25.02 -29.55
N ALA A 209 9.76 -25.09 -30.60
CA ALA A 209 8.66 -24.14 -30.80
C ALA A 209 7.63 -24.23 -29.67
N ASN A 210 7.22 -25.43 -29.25
CA ASN A 210 6.32 -25.63 -28.13
C ASN A 210 6.91 -25.11 -26.81
N LYS A 211 8.19 -25.38 -26.57
CA LYS A 211 8.85 -24.89 -25.35
C LYS A 211 8.94 -23.36 -25.33
N LEU A 212 9.20 -22.70 -26.47
CA LEU A 212 9.08 -21.23 -26.57
C LEU A 212 7.67 -20.77 -26.21
N CYS A 213 6.65 -21.41 -26.79
CA CYS A 213 5.25 -21.07 -26.52
C CYS A 213 4.88 -21.18 -25.03
N ASP A 214 5.40 -22.20 -24.33
CA ASP A 214 5.19 -22.40 -22.89
C ASP A 214 5.82 -21.29 -22.05
N GLU A 215 7.04 -20.86 -22.36
CA GLU A 215 7.72 -19.78 -21.65
C GLU A 215 7.02 -18.42 -21.85
N ILE A 216 6.55 -18.15 -23.08
CA ILE A 216 5.75 -16.97 -23.38
C ILE A 216 4.39 -17.02 -22.66
N LYS A 217 3.78 -18.21 -22.56
CA LYS A 217 2.52 -18.41 -21.82
C LYS A 217 2.70 -18.15 -20.34
N LEU A 218 3.79 -18.64 -19.73
CA LEU A 218 4.11 -18.40 -18.32
C LEU A 218 4.33 -16.90 -18.05
N TYR A 219 5.10 -16.23 -18.92
CA TYR A 219 5.29 -14.78 -18.85
C TYR A 219 3.97 -14.01 -18.91
N ARG A 220 3.11 -14.35 -19.88
CA ARG A 220 1.77 -13.75 -20.03
C ARG A 220 0.91 -13.98 -18.78
N TYR A 221 0.96 -15.18 -18.20
CA TYR A 221 0.24 -15.52 -16.98
C TYR A 221 0.66 -14.60 -15.82
N ASN A 222 1.96 -14.42 -15.60
CA ASN A 222 2.48 -13.56 -14.54
C ASN A 222 1.99 -12.11 -14.71
N ILE A 223 2.10 -11.56 -15.93
CA ILE A 223 1.61 -10.21 -16.24
C ILE A 223 0.09 -10.11 -16.04
N GLN A 224 -0.69 -11.13 -16.43
CA GLN A 224 -2.13 -11.17 -16.21
C GLN A 224 -2.49 -11.19 -14.71
N MET A 225 -1.68 -11.84 -13.87
CA MET A 225 -1.90 -11.80 -12.41
C MET A 225 -1.86 -10.37 -11.88
N LEU A 226 -0.97 -9.51 -12.39
CA LEU A 226 -0.95 -8.10 -11.99
C LEU A 226 -2.27 -7.40 -12.33
N CYS A 227 -2.79 -7.58 -13.54
CA CYS A 227 -4.10 -7.03 -13.93
C CYS A 227 -5.24 -7.56 -13.07
N ASN A 228 -5.24 -8.86 -12.74
CA ASN A 228 -6.28 -9.47 -11.91
C ASN A 228 -6.27 -8.88 -10.49
N TYR A 229 -5.09 -8.67 -9.91
CA TYR A 229 -4.96 -8.06 -8.60
C TYR A 229 -5.35 -6.59 -8.61
N ASP A 230 -4.99 -5.83 -9.64
CA ASP A 230 -5.44 -4.44 -9.81
C ASP A 230 -6.97 -4.36 -9.94
N TRP A 231 -7.56 -5.21 -10.78
CA TRP A 231 -9.00 -5.26 -11.00
C TRP A 231 -9.80 -5.69 -9.77
N VAL A 232 -9.31 -6.71 -9.05
CA VAL A 232 -9.98 -7.28 -7.88
C VAL A 232 -9.29 -6.81 -6.60
N PRO A 233 -9.81 -5.77 -5.93
CA PRO A 233 -9.33 -5.39 -4.61
C PRO A 233 -9.73 -6.44 -3.57
N ILE A 234 -9.10 -6.38 -2.39
CA ILE A 234 -9.41 -7.26 -1.26
C ILE A 234 -10.92 -7.18 -0.93
N PRO A 235 -11.62 -8.32 -0.74
CA PRO A 235 -13.06 -8.35 -0.50
C PRO A 235 -13.50 -7.54 0.73
N LEU A 236 -14.60 -6.79 0.58
CA LEU A 236 -15.16 -5.88 1.58
C LEU A 236 -15.64 -6.56 2.88
N ALA A 237 -16.07 -7.81 2.79
CA ALA A 237 -16.59 -8.54 3.95
C ALA A 237 -15.51 -8.82 5.01
N TYR A 238 -14.24 -8.89 4.62
CA TYR A 238 -13.12 -9.25 5.51
C TYR A 238 -12.81 -8.14 6.53
N PRO A 239 -12.68 -6.86 6.12
CA PRO A 239 -12.62 -5.74 7.07
C PRO A 239 -13.93 -5.52 7.86
N GLN A 240 -15.08 -5.83 7.25
CA GLN A 240 -16.40 -5.64 7.87
C GLN A 240 -16.66 -6.61 9.04
N SER A 241 -16.23 -7.87 8.96
CA SER A 241 -16.40 -8.83 10.08
C SER A 241 -15.60 -8.42 11.32
N CYS A 242 -14.42 -7.85 11.14
CA CYS A 242 -13.65 -7.27 12.25
C CYS A 242 -14.32 -5.99 12.80
N SER A 243 -15.08 -5.29 11.95
CA SER A 243 -15.79 -4.06 12.28
C SER A 243 -17.07 -4.27 13.07
N THR A 244 -17.82 -5.37 12.92
CA THR A 244 -19.02 -5.61 13.74
C THR A 244 -18.69 -5.57 15.23
N THR A 245 -17.53 -6.08 15.64
CA THR A 245 -17.04 -6.00 17.02
C THR A 245 -16.77 -4.57 17.45
N VAL A 246 -16.08 -3.77 16.61
CA VAL A 246 -15.74 -2.37 16.91
C VAL A 246 -16.95 -1.44 16.84
N HIS A 247 -17.86 -1.63 15.88
CA HIS A 247 -19.07 -0.83 15.73
C HIS A 247 -20.08 -1.14 16.83
N CYS A 248 -20.22 -2.40 17.26
CA CYS A 248 -21.01 -2.76 18.45
C CYS A 248 -20.44 -2.18 19.75
N HIS A 249 -19.11 -2.06 19.86
CA HIS A 249 -18.47 -1.41 21.01
C HIS A 249 -18.57 0.12 20.95
N LEU A 250 -18.33 0.71 19.78
CA LEU A 250 -18.40 2.15 19.54
C LEU A 250 -19.84 2.69 19.62
N ILE A 251 -20.86 1.94 19.18
CA ILE A 251 -22.26 2.33 19.37
C ILE A 251 -22.63 2.29 20.85
N LYS A 252 -22.09 1.34 21.64
CA LYS A 252 -22.29 1.31 23.09
C LYS A 252 -21.62 2.49 23.79
N THR A 253 -20.37 2.81 23.46
CA THR A 253 -19.65 3.95 24.07
C THR A 253 -20.17 5.29 23.58
N SER A 254 -20.44 5.48 22.29
CA SER A 254 -20.97 6.73 21.74
C SER A 254 -22.41 7.03 22.17
N LYS A 255 -23.31 6.03 22.26
CA LYS A 255 -24.65 6.24 22.83
C LYS A 255 -24.58 6.65 24.30
N LEU A 256 -23.66 6.10 25.09
CA LEU A 256 -23.51 6.48 26.50
C LEU A 256 -22.87 7.86 26.68
N VAL A 257 -21.87 8.21 25.86
CA VAL A 257 -21.23 9.54 25.84
C VAL A 257 -22.22 10.61 25.39
N LEU A 258 -23.07 10.31 24.39
CA LEU A 258 -24.18 11.19 24.00
C LEU A 258 -25.22 11.33 25.12
N GLN A 259 -25.46 10.28 25.90
CA GLN A 259 -26.40 10.31 27.02
C GLN A 259 -25.85 11.09 28.23
N PHE A 260 -24.52 11.09 28.44
CA PHE A 260 -23.84 11.94 29.43
C PHE A 260 -23.69 13.41 28.98
N CYS A 261 -23.44 13.67 27.68
CA CYS A 261 -23.39 15.03 27.14
C CYS A 261 -24.76 15.72 27.05
N LEU A 262 -25.87 14.98 27.16
CA LEU A 262 -27.23 15.54 27.15
C LEU A 262 -27.66 16.20 28.48
N ILE A 263 -26.71 16.63 29.31
CA ILE A 263 -26.99 17.54 30.43
C ILE A 263 -26.70 19.02 30.08
N GLU A 264 -25.90 19.34 29.04
CA GLU A 264 -25.79 20.72 28.54
C GLU A 264 -25.75 20.79 27.01
N ASN A 265 -26.62 21.64 26.46
CA ASN A 265 -27.11 21.63 25.08
C ASN A 265 -26.10 22.10 24.00
N GLU A 266 -24.80 22.16 24.29
CA GLU A 266 -23.79 22.78 23.42
C GLU A 266 -22.75 21.82 22.81
N ALA A 267 -22.67 20.56 23.24
CA ALA A 267 -21.62 19.63 22.78
C ALA A 267 -21.87 18.99 21.39
N LYS A 268 -23.02 19.24 20.74
CA LYS A 268 -23.39 18.62 19.45
C LYS A 268 -22.44 18.96 18.29
N ASN A 269 -21.70 20.06 18.39
CA ASN A 269 -20.80 20.51 17.33
C ASN A 269 -19.37 19.97 17.45
N PHE A 270 -18.96 19.37 18.58
CA PHE A 270 -17.56 19.02 18.79
C PHE A 270 -17.17 17.62 18.29
N ILE A 271 -18.13 16.69 18.16
CA ILE A 271 -17.85 15.29 17.79
C ILE A 271 -18.08 15.04 16.28
N PHE A 272 -18.76 15.95 15.57
CA PHE A 272 -19.13 15.76 14.16
C PHE A 272 -18.22 16.48 13.14
N ILE A 273 -17.17 17.19 13.57
CA ILE A 273 -16.28 17.97 12.68
C ILE A 273 -14.87 17.40 12.64
N ILE A 274 -14.71 16.10 12.39
CA ILE A 274 -13.51 15.54 11.73
C ILE A 274 -14.04 14.26 11.07
N ILE A 275 -14.39 14.22 9.78
CA ILE A 275 -13.47 13.96 8.66
C ILE A 275 -14.43 13.81 7.44
N PRO A 276 -14.36 14.64 6.37
CA PRO A 276 -15.06 14.34 5.13
C PRO A 276 -14.14 13.43 4.28
N VAL A 277 -14.21 12.11 4.44
CA VAL A 277 -13.37 11.20 3.66
C VAL A 277 -14.23 10.36 2.72
N LYS A 278 -14.02 10.62 1.42
CA LYS A 278 -14.51 9.86 0.26
C LYS A 278 -14.29 8.36 0.49
N CYS A 279 -15.38 7.61 0.39
CA CYS A 279 -15.49 6.17 0.64
C CYS A 279 -14.66 5.32 -0.34
N GLU A 280 -13.53 4.76 0.09
CA GLU A 280 -12.82 3.65 -0.58
C GLU A 280 -12.46 2.53 0.41
N LYS A 281 -13.18 1.41 0.29
CA LYS A 281 -12.94 -0.04 0.56
C LYS A 281 -12.06 -0.55 1.74
N PHE A 282 -11.19 0.24 2.37
CA PHE A 282 -10.30 -0.19 3.49
C PHE A 282 -10.55 0.55 4.81
N GLN A 283 -11.42 1.56 4.82
CA GLN A 283 -11.57 2.56 5.88
C GLN A 283 -11.83 2.04 7.30
N LEU A 284 -12.30 0.81 7.50
CA LEU A 284 -12.78 0.38 8.82
C LEU A 284 -11.65 0.07 9.81
N VAL A 285 -10.54 -0.56 9.38
CA VAL A 285 -9.37 -0.78 10.25
C VAL A 285 -8.70 0.56 10.55
N PHE A 286 -8.54 1.41 9.52
CA PHE A 286 -8.02 2.76 9.69
C PHE A 286 -8.87 3.58 10.68
N LEU A 287 -10.18 3.57 10.48
CA LEU A 287 -11.13 4.25 11.36
C LEU A 287 -11.05 3.70 12.79
N ALA A 288 -10.97 2.38 12.98
CA ALA A 288 -10.86 1.79 14.32
C ALA A 288 -9.60 2.27 15.06
N VAL A 289 -8.45 2.31 14.38
CA VAL A 289 -7.20 2.81 14.97
C VAL A 289 -7.28 4.31 15.25
N TYR A 290 -7.77 5.12 14.30
CA TYR A 290 -7.91 6.57 14.51
C TYR A 290 -8.93 6.90 15.61
N VAL A 291 -10.05 6.20 15.69
CA VAL A 291 -11.05 6.38 16.75
C VAL A 291 -10.48 5.96 18.10
N TYR A 292 -9.73 4.85 18.17
CA TYR A 292 -9.04 4.45 19.39
C TYR A 292 -8.13 5.57 19.91
N PHE A 293 -7.26 6.12 19.06
CA PHE A 293 -6.38 7.22 19.47
C PHE A 293 -7.10 8.55 19.69
N GLY A 294 -8.25 8.77 19.02
CA GLY A 294 -9.15 9.88 19.30
C GLY A 294 -9.76 9.79 20.70
N LEU A 295 -10.19 8.60 21.12
CA LEU A 295 -10.69 8.36 22.48
C LEU A 295 -9.57 8.50 23.52
N CYS A 296 -8.33 8.07 23.19
CA CYS A 296 -7.15 8.26 24.05
C CYS A 296 -6.84 9.74 24.35
N LEU A 297 -7.28 10.69 23.51
CA LEU A 297 -7.13 12.11 23.78
C LEU A 297 -7.87 12.56 25.06
N ILE A 298 -8.94 11.85 25.43
CA ILE A 298 -9.75 12.16 26.63
C ILE A 298 -9.44 11.15 27.74
N SER A 299 -9.42 9.86 27.43
CA SER A 299 -9.32 8.80 28.44
C SER A 299 -7.98 8.77 29.16
N ARG A 300 -6.88 9.12 28.48
CA ARG A 300 -5.51 9.04 29.01
C ARG A 300 -4.96 10.38 29.47
N GLN A 301 -5.83 11.32 29.81
CA GLN A 301 -5.45 12.61 30.38
C GLN A 301 -4.98 12.42 31.84
N PHE A 302 -3.92 13.12 32.22
CA PHE A 302 -3.42 13.09 33.59
C PHE A 302 -4.31 13.94 34.51
N ILE A 303 -5.05 13.26 35.37
CA ILE A 303 -6.02 13.87 36.29
C ILE A 303 -5.33 14.21 37.60
N ILE A 304 -5.20 15.50 37.87
CA ILE A 304 -4.62 16.07 39.08
C ILE A 304 -5.75 16.71 39.86
N THR A 305 -6.19 16.02 40.90
CA THR A 305 -7.27 16.50 41.76
C THR A 305 -6.91 16.16 43.21
N ASP A 306 -7.10 17.10 44.13
CA ASP A 306 -6.91 16.90 45.58
C ASP A 306 -7.98 15.97 46.18
N ARG A 307 -9.02 15.67 45.40
CA ARG A 307 -10.10 14.73 45.71
C ARG A 307 -9.65 13.30 45.40
N ASP A 308 -10.16 12.32 46.14
CA ASP A 308 -9.96 10.90 45.87
C ASP A 308 -10.77 10.44 44.63
N ALA A 309 -10.33 10.89 43.45
CA ALA A 309 -10.84 10.41 42.17
C ALA A 309 -10.21 9.04 41.85
N ILE A 310 -11.02 8.12 41.31
CA ILE A 310 -10.62 6.71 41.03
C ILE A 310 -9.45 6.64 40.03
N ASN A 311 -9.33 7.62 39.14
CA ASN A 311 -8.32 7.72 38.10
C ASN A 311 -7.28 8.83 38.35
N LYS A 312 -7.07 9.21 39.61
CA LYS A 312 -6.04 10.17 40.00
C LYS A 312 -4.66 9.69 39.58
N SER A 313 -3.92 10.54 38.88
CA SER A 313 -2.54 10.23 38.45
C SER A 313 -1.56 10.51 39.58
N GLU A 314 -0.77 9.51 39.99
CA GLU A 314 0.28 9.66 41.00
C GLU A 314 1.48 10.47 40.47
N VAL A 315 1.78 10.32 39.18
CA VAL A 315 2.87 11.01 38.49
C VAL A 315 2.29 11.90 37.40
N ASP A 316 2.53 13.21 37.50
CA ASP A 316 2.13 14.18 36.49
C ASP A 316 3.21 14.34 35.43
N LEU A 317 3.10 13.57 34.35
CA LEU A 317 3.86 13.84 33.13
C LEU A 317 2.97 14.70 32.21
N THR A 318 3.37 15.93 31.92
CA THR A 318 2.61 16.79 30.98
C THR A 318 2.47 16.15 29.59
N LEU A 319 3.39 15.25 29.23
CA LEU A 319 3.39 14.51 27.97
C LEU A 319 3.12 13.02 28.19
N PRO A 320 2.16 12.41 27.49
CA PRO A 320 1.82 10.99 27.62
C PRO A 320 2.78 10.11 26.81
N PHE A 321 4.03 10.00 27.26
CA PHE A 321 5.09 9.29 26.52
C PHE A 321 4.72 7.86 26.12
N MET A 322 4.11 7.08 27.02
CA MET A 322 3.69 5.71 26.72
C MET A 322 2.62 5.65 25.62
N THR A 323 1.62 6.53 25.66
CA THR A 323 0.59 6.60 24.61
C THR A 323 1.17 7.07 23.29
N MET A 324 2.16 7.97 23.30
CA MET A 324 2.87 8.36 22.07
C MET A 324 3.65 7.19 21.46
N MET A 325 4.28 6.34 22.27
CA MET A 325 4.92 5.12 21.78
C MET A 325 3.91 4.14 21.20
N GLU A 326 2.78 3.90 21.88
CA GLU A 326 1.70 3.07 21.35
C GLU A 326 1.15 3.63 20.03
N PHE A 327 0.98 4.95 19.93
CA PHE A 327 0.59 5.62 18.70
C PHE A 327 1.55 5.29 17.57
N LEU A 328 2.86 5.47 17.78
CA LEU A 328 3.88 5.16 16.79
C LEU A 328 3.84 3.69 16.34
N ILE A 329 3.60 2.75 17.26
CA ILE A 329 3.53 1.32 16.94
C ILE A 329 2.28 1.02 16.11
N PHE A 330 1.08 1.38 16.58
CA PHE A 330 -0.17 1.01 15.92
C PHE A 330 -0.44 1.79 14.64
N ILE A 331 -0.23 3.11 14.65
CA ILE A 331 -0.35 3.92 13.43
C ILE A 331 0.77 3.55 12.47
N GLY A 332 2.00 3.36 12.93
CA GLY A 332 3.10 2.91 12.08
C GLY A 332 2.81 1.56 11.41
N TRP A 333 2.32 0.60 12.17
CA TRP A 333 1.98 -0.73 11.64
C TRP A 333 0.83 -0.67 10.62
N MET A 334 -0.17 0.16 10.86
CA MET A 334 -1.24 0.45 9.90
C MET A 334 -0.74 1.15 8.64
N LYS A 335 0.14 2.14 8.79
CA LYS A 335 0.75 2.89 7.68
C LYS A 335 1.65 2.03 6.79
N VAL A 336 2.36 1.07 7.38
CA VAL A 336 3.13 0.07 6.62
C VAL A 336 2.19 -0.74 5.72
N ALA A 337 1.05 -1.19 6.25
CA ALA A 337 0.05 -1.88 5.42
C ALA A 337 -0.60 -0.95 4.39
N GLU A 338 -0.77 0.34 4.67
CA GLU A 338 -1.26 1.33 3.71
C GLU A 338 -0.31 1.44 2.50
N GLY A 339 0.99 1.62 2.75
CA GLY A 339 2.00 1.72 1.67
C GLY A 339 2.13 0.45 0.85
N LEU A 340 2.01 -0.73 1.47
CA LEU A 340 2.09 -2.01 0.75
C LEU A 340 0.82 -2.38 -0.01
N LEU A 341 -0.29 -1.66 0.20
CA LEU A 341 -1.58 -1.98 -0.39
C LEU A 341 -1.57 -1.79 -1.92
N ASN A 342 -0.92 -0.72 -2.38
CA ASN A 342 -0.71 -0.42 -3.78
C ASN A 342 0.78 -0.16 -4.07
N PRO A 343 1.57 -1.22 -4.30
CA PRO A 343 3.02 -1.08 -4.50
C PRO A 343 3.41 -0.49 -5.87
N PHE A 344 2.43 -0.06 -6.68
CA PHE A 344 2.65 0.58 -7.99
C PHE A 344 2.48 2.10 -7.96
N GLY A 345 2.37 2.67 -6.75
CA GLY A 345 2.17 4.09 -6.49
C GLY A 345 3.41 4.96 -6.66
N GLU A 346 3.50 5.99 -5.82
CA GLU A 346 4.58 6.97 -5.82
C GLU A 346 5.38 7.04 -4.52
N ASP A 347 5.21 6.09 -3.61
CA ASP A 347 5.91 6.05 -2.33
C ASP A 347 7.37 5.59 -2.48
N ASP A 348 8.19 5.88 -1.47
CA ASP A 348 9.64 5.58 -1.48
C ASP A 348 9.94 4.07 -1.63
N ASP A 349 9.03 3.22 -1.13
CA ASP A 349 9.18 1.75 -1.11
C ASP A 349 8.37 1.03 -2.20
N ASP A 350 7.71 1.78 -3.08
CA ASP A 350 6.98 1.23 -4.21
C ASP A 350 7.91 0.64 -5.27
N PHE A 351 7.38 -0.28 -6.07
CA PHE A 351 8.12 -0.92 -7.13
C PHE A 351 8.63 0.09 -8.17
N GLU A 352 9.89 -0.09 -8.54
CA GLU A 352 10.59 0.76 -9.51
C GLU A 352 10.32 0.27 -10.94
N CYS A 353 9.06 0.37 -11.37
CA CYS A 353 8.60 -0.13 -12.66
C CYS A 353 9.34 0.51 -13.84
N ASN A 354 9.62 1.82 -13.79
CA ASN A 354 10.36 2.51 -14.85
C ASN A 354 11.78 1.95 -15.01
N TYR A 355 12.49 1.73 -13.90
CA TYR A 355 13.81 1.11 -13.91
C TYR A 355 13.75 -0.32 -14.48
N LEU A 356 12.75 -1.10 -14.09
CA LEU A 356 12.59 -2.46 -14.60
C LEU A 356 12.34 -2.48 -16.12
N LEU A 357 11.51 -1.58 -16.64
CA LEU A 357 11.28 -1.43 -18.08
C LEU A 357 12.57 -1.08 -18.83
N ASP A 358 13.34 -0.12 -18.33
CA ASP A 358 14.60 0.31 -18.96
C ASP A 358 15.66 -0.80 -18.93
N LYS A 359 15.79 -1.48 -17.78
CA LYS A 359 16.68 -2.64 -17.62
C LYS A 359 16.30 -3.74 -18.61
N ASN A 360 15.02 -4.09 -18.68
CA ASN A 360 14.51 -5.17 -19.51
C ASN A 360 14.72 -4.87 -21.00
N LEU A 361 14.46 -3.64 -21.42
CA LEU A 361 14.69 -3.23 -22.80
C LEU A 361 16.18 -3.30 -23.18
N ALA A 362 17.07 -2.86 -22.29
CA ALA A 362 18.51 -2.88 -22.52
C ALA A 362 19.12 -4.30 -22.51
N VAL A 363 18.60 -5.20 -21.68
CA VAL A 363 19.11 -6.58 -21.56
C VAL A 363 18.60 -7.47 -22.69
N CYS A 364 17.37 -7.26 -23.15
CA CYS A 364 16.74 -8.15 -24.14
C CYS A 364 17.05 -7.78 -25.61
N LEU A 365 17.52 -6.57 -25.89
CA LEU A 365 17.82 -6.10 -27.25
C LEU A 365 19.30 -6.22 -27.60
#